data_AF-A0ABD0AFS9-F1
#
_entry.id   AF-A0ABD0AFS9-F1
#
_cell.length_a   1.000
_cell.length_b   1.000
_cell.length_c   1.000
_cell.angle_alpha   90.00
_cell.angle_beta   90.00
_cell.angle_gamma   90.00
#
_symmetry.space_group_name_H-M   'P 1'
#
loop_
_entity.id
_entity.type
_entity.pdbx_description
1 polymer ?
#
loop_
_entity_poly.entity_id
_entity_poly.type
_entity_poly.pdbx_seq_one_letter_code
_entity_poly.pdbx_strand_id
1 'polypeptide(L)'
;MQEDAESQDVPVATSFSYLIRMLAMAISSSVFGVILNEHLAKGVKASGGKITLSMLNHLSDAKTRASLPKQDLVQMENILYGAIHAIFWAAFILVFLSLLLAIWARWREKKLVGKR
;
A
#
# COMPACT_ATOMS: atom_id res chain seq x y z
N MET A 1 -27.08 27.04 3.13
CA MET A 1 -27.78 26.49 4.30
C MET A 1 -26.90 25.36 4.83
N GLN A 2 -25.76 25.62 5.48
CA GLN A 2 -25.71 25.79 6.94
C GLN A 2 -26.99 25.24 7.58
N GLU A 3 -26.98 23.94 7.85
CA GLU A 3 -27.91 23.34 8.81
C GLU A 3 -27.20 23.44 10.16
N ASP A 4 -27.48 24.55 10.83
CA ASP A 4 -27.04 24.90 12.17
C ASP A 4 -27.57 23.90 13.19
N ALA A 5 -26.69 23.08 13.77
CA ALA A 5 -26.71 22.66 15.17
C ALA A 5 -25.41 21.92 15.54
N GLU A 6 -24.73 22.38 16.60
CA GLU A 6 -23.61 21.74 17.33
C GLU A 6 -22.19 21.81 16.72
N SER A 7 -21.71 23.04 16.54
CA SER A 7 -20.37 23.41 16.08
C SER A 7 -19.26 23.29 17.14
N GLN A 8 -19.21 22.21 17.92
CA GLN A 8 -18.11 21.92 18.86
C GLN A 8 -17.33 20.64 18.52
N ASP A 9 -17.97 19.63 17.93
CA ASP A 9 -17.33 18.34 17.64
C ASP A 9 -16.78 18.21 16.21
N VAL A 10 -17.17 19.10 15.30
CA VAL A 10 -16.67 19.09 13.91
C VAL A 10 -15.14 19.22 13.83
N PRO A 11 -14.47 20.11 14.61
CA PRO A 11 -13.01 20.20 14.62
C PRO A 11 -12.32 18.96 15.21
N VAL A 12 -12.93 18.34 16.22
CA VAL A 12 -12.41 17.13 16.89
C VAL A 12 -12.53 15.92 15.94
N ALA A 13 -13.69 15.73 15.32
CA ALA A 13 -13.93 14.68 14.32
C ALA A 13 -13.03 14.83 13.08
N THR A 14 -12.79 16.08 12.66
CA THR A 14 -11.88 16.39 11.54
C THR A 14 -10.44 16.05 11.89
N SER A 15 -9.96 16.47 13.07
CA SER A 15 -8.60 16.16 13.54
C SER A 15 -8.38 14.66 13.75
N PHE A 16 -9.38 13.97 14.32
CA PHE A 16 -9.37 12.51 14.46
C PHE A 16 -9.29 11.81 13.09
N SER A 17 -10.03 12.30 12.10
CA SER A 17 -9.95 11.80 10.71
C SER A 17 -8.55 11.99 10.12
N TYR A 18 -7.89 13.10 10.40
CA TYR A 18 -6.49 13.31 10.00
C TYR A 18 -5.53 12.37 10.72
N LEU A 19 -5.70 12.15 12.03
CA LEU A 19 -4.89 11.21 12.81
C LEU A 19 -5.01 9.78 12.25
N ILE A 20 -6.23 9.31 11.99
CA ILE A 20 -6.45 8.00 11.38
C ILE A 20 -5.75 7.90 10.02
N ARG A 21 -5.81 8.93 9.18
CA ARG A 21 -5.11 8.93 7.88
C ARG A 21 -3.60 8.84 8.03
N MET A 22 -3.02 9.60 8.95
CA MET A 22 -1.57 9.55 9.21
C MET A 22 -1.15 8.17 9.73
N LEU A 23 -1.94 7.57 10.63
CA LEU A 23 -1.72 6.20 11.10
C LEU A 23 -1.83 5.19 9.95
N ALA A 24 -2.86 5.30 9.12
CA ALA A 24 -3.04 4.43 7.96
C ALA A 24 -1.85 4.52 7.00
N MET A 25 -1.32 5.72 6.77
CA MET A 25 -0.14 5.94 5.92
C MET A 25 1.13 5.33 6.53
N ALA A 26 1.33 5.50 7.85
CA ALA A 26 2.47 4.90 8.57
C ALA A 26 2.41 3.37 8.56
N ILE A 27 1.23 2.80 8.83
CA ILE A 27 1.00 1.35 8.79
C ILE A 27 1.24 0.82 7.37
N SER A 28 0.74 1.51 6.35
CA SER A 28 0.94 1.11 4.94
C SER A 28 2.41 1.09 4.56
N SER A 29 3.17 2.12 4.96
CA SER A 29 4.62 2.18 4.74
C SER A 29 5.35 0.99 5.37
N SER A 30 5.02 0.64 6.61
CA SER A 30 5.60 -0.51 7.32
C SER A 30 5.25 -1.84 6.65
N VAL A 31 3.97 -2.07 6.37
CA VAL A 31 3.48 -3.32 5.75
C VAL A 31 4.06 -3.51 4.34
N PHE A 32 4.06 -2.46 3.52
CA PHE A 32 4.65 -2.53 2.18
C PHE A 32 6.16 -2.73 2.22
N GLY A 33 6.86 -2.12 3.18
CA GLY A 33 8.29 -2.36 3.41
C GLY A 33 8.60 -3.81 3.75
N VAL A 34 7.79 -4.44 4.62
CA VAL A 34 7.93 -5.86 4.98
C VAL A 34 7.66 -6.77 3.79
N ILE A 35 6.57 -6.53 3.04
CA ILE A 35 6.23 -7.31 1.83
C ILE A 35 7.35 -7.19 0.78
N LEU A 36 7.86 -5.99 0.57
CA LEU A 36 8.97 -5.75 -0.35
C LEU A 36 10.20 -6.54 0.11
N ASN A 37 10.60 -6.41 1.37
CA ASN A 37 11.76 -7.11 1.90
C ASN A 37 11.63 -8.63 1.80
N GLU A 38 10.43 -9.18 2.05
CA GLU A 38 10.17 -10.61 1.91
C GLU A 38 10.31 -11.08 0.45
N HIS A 39 9.75 -10.34 -0.51
CA HIS A 39 9.86 -10.69 -1.93
C HIS A 39 11.29 -10.54 -2.47
N LEU A 40 12.02 -9.51 -2.04
CA LEU A 40 13.44 -9.35 -2.38
C LEU A 40 14.26 -10.51 -1.83
N ALA A 41 14.06 -10.90 -0.56
CA ALA A 41 14.76 -12.02 0.05
C ALA A 41 14.43 -13.36 -0.64
N LYS A 42 13.17 -13.58 -1.04
CA LYS A 42 12.77 -14.75 -1.84
C LYS A 42 13.41 -14.74 -3.24
N GLY A 43 13.46 -13.59 -3.92
CA GLY A 43 14.09 -13.44 -5.24
C GLY A 43 15.61 -13.67 -5.23
N VAL A 44 16.28 -13.22 -4.17
CA VAL A 44 17.71 -13.46 -3.92
C VAL A 44 17.98 -14.96 -3.70
N LYS A 45 17.17 -15.63 -2.88
CA LYS A 45 17.28 -17.09 -2.65
C LYS A 45 17.00 -17.91 -3.92
N ALA A 46 16.00 -17.51 -4.72
CA ALA A 46 15.68 -18.17 -5.98
C ALA A 46 16.79 -18.02 -7.05
N SER A 47 17.61 -16.98 -6.95
CA SER A 47 18.74 -16.72 -7.87
C SER A 47 20.03 -17.45 -7.46
N GLY A 48 19.99 -18.33 -6.46
CA GLY A 48 21.13 -19.16 -6.06
C GLY A 48 22.36 -18.38 -5.58
N GLY A 49 22.17 -17.13 -5.13
CA GLY A 49 23.26 -16.25 -4.67
C GLY A 49 23.90 -15.36 -5.75
N LYS A 50 23.44 -15.40 -7.01
CA LYS A 50 23.93 -14.50 -8.07
C LYS A 50 23.42 -13.05 -7.96
N ILE A 51 22.24 -12.85 -7.38
CA ILE A 51 21.62 -11.54 -7.17
C ILE A 51 21.59 -11.27 -5.67
N THR A 52 22.24 -10.20 -5.21
CA THR A 52 22.28 -9.81 -3.79
C THR A 52 21.33 -8.66 -3.48
N LEU A 53 20.90 -8.57 -2.21
CA LEU A 53 20.05 -7.48 -1.70
C LEU A 53 20.66 -6.09 -1.98
N SER A 54 22.00 -6.01 -1.97
CA SER A 54 22.77 -4.81 -2.34
C SER A 54 22.59 -4.42 -3.82
N MET A 55 22.63 -5.39 -4.75
CA MET A 55 22.39 -5.12 -6.19
C MET A 55 20.94 -4.69 -6.45
N LEU A 56 19.95 -5.24 -5.73
CA LEU A 56 18.55 -4.81 -5.82
C LEU A 56 18.34 -3.40 -5.27
N ASN A 57 19.02 -3.03 -4.17
CA ASN A 57 19.07 -1.64 -3.71
C ASN A 57 19.71 -0.71 -4.76
N HIS A 58 20.76 -1.16 -5.44
CA HIS A 58 21.38 -0.43 -6.57
C HIS A 58 20.50 -0.37 -7.83
N LEU A 59 19.51 -1.24 -7.99
CA LEU A 59 18.53 -1.17 -9.08
C LEU A 59 17.49 -0.08 -8.85
N SER A 60 17.11 0.16 -7.59
CA SER A 60 16.28 1.31 -7.17
C SER A 60 17.01 2.65 -7.30
N ASP A 61 18.35 2.63 -7.34
CA ASP A 61 19.18 3.82 -7.56
C ASP A 61 19.53 3.98 -9.05
N ALA A 62 18.83 4.89 -9.73
CA ALA A 62 18.92 5.09 -11.19
C ALA A 62 20.35 5.40 -11.69
N LYS A 63 21.26 5.84 -10.81
CA LYS A 63 22.66 6.13 -11.15
C LYS A 63 23.54 4.88 -11.31
N THR A 64 23.19 3.74 -10.71
CA THR A 64 24.00 2.50 -10.79
C THR A 64 23.51 1.50 -11.83
N ARG A 65 22.34 1.74 -12.43
CA ARG A 65 21.80 0.97 -13.57
C ARG A 65 22.74 0.88 -14.77
N ALA A 66 23.60 1.88 -14.97
CA ALA A 66 24.52 1.94 -16.11
C ALA A 66 25.75 1.02 -15.99
N SER A 67 26.10 0.56 -14.78
CA SER A 67 27.31 -0.26 -14.54
C SER A 67 27.04 -1.76 -14.40
N LEU A 68 25.78 -2.19 -14.51
CA LEU A 68 25.39 -3.60 -14.35
C LEU A 68 25.41 -4.33 -15.71
N PRO A 69 26.02 -5.53 -15.82
CA PRO A 69 26.04 -6.30 -17.05
C PRO A 69 24.61 -6.67 -17.48
N LYS A 70 24.26 -6.36 -18.74
CA LYS A 70 22.89 -6.40 -19.30
C LYS A 70 22.14 -7.74 -19.17
N GLN A 71 22.84 -8.81 -18.83
CA GLN A 71 22.32 -10.18 -18.73
C GLN A 71 21.61 -10.46 -17.40
N ASP A 72 21.97 -9.77 -16.31
CA ASP A 72 21.34 -9.96 -14.99
C ASP A 72 20.19 -8.96 -14.71
N LEU A 73 20.10 -7.88 -15.49
CA LEU A 73 19.08 -6.83 -15.34
C LEU A 73 17.65 -7.34 -15.53
N VAL A 74 17.42 -8.24 -16.51
CA VAL A 74 16.10 -8.79 -16.82
C VAL A 74 15.56 -9.63 -15.66
N GLN A 75 16.43 -10.36 -14.96
CA GLN A 75 16.04 -11.20 -13.83
C GLN A 75 15.71 -10.35 -12.59
N MET A 76 16.44 -9.25 -12.39
CA MET A 76 16.16 -8.27 -11.33
C MET A 76 14.87 -7.49 -11.58
N GLU A 77 14.58 -7.11 -12.83
CA GLU A 77 13.29 -6.52 -13.20
C GLU A 77 12.13 -7.48 -12.97
N ASN A 78 12.27 -8.77 -13.27
CA ASN A 78 11.22 -9.76 -12.98
C ASN A 78 10.96 -9.94 -11.48
N ILE A 79 11.99 -9.92 -10.63
CA ILE A 79 11.84 -9.97 -9.17
C ILE A 79 11.14 -8.71 -8.67
N LEU A 80 11.55 -7.53 -9.18
CA LEU A 80 10.93 -6.26 -8.82
C LEU A 80 9.48 -6.19 -9.28
N TYR A 81 9.18 -6.62 -10.51
CA TYR A 81 7.83 -6.72 -11.03
C TYR A 81 6.97 -7.63 -10.17
N GLY A 82 7.49 -8.80 -9.75
CA GLY A 82 6.78 -9.70 -8.84
C GLY A 82 6.48 -9.07 -7.48
N ALA A 83 7.45 -8.36 -6.89
CA ALA A 83 7.27 -7.65 -5.62
C ALA A 83 6.23 -6.51 -5.75
N ILE A 84 6.29 -5.73 -6.83
CA ILE A 84 5.31 -4.67 -7.11
C ILE A 84 3.92 -5.26 -7.36
N HIS A 85 3.82 -6.39 -8.09
CA HIS A 85 2.55 -7.05 -8.34
C HIS A 85 1.90 -7.54 -7.05
N ALA A 86 2.68 -8.08 -6.11
CA ALA A 86 2.17 -8.50 -4.80
C ALA A 86 1.65 -7.30 -3.98
N ILE A 87 2.38 -6.18 -3.98
CA ILE A 87 1.91 -4.93 -3.37
C ILE A 87 0.62 -4.45 -4.04
N PHE A 88 0.53 -4.53 -5.37
CA PHE A 88 -0.65 -4.13 -6.12
C PHE A 88 -1.87 -4.97 -5.73
N TRP A 89 -1.74 -6.29 -5.63
CA TRP A 89 -2.81 -7.18 -5.16
C TRP A 89 -3.20 -6.91 -3.71
N ALA A 90 -2.24 -6.68 -2.81
CA ALA A 90 -2.52 -6.33 -1.43
C ALA A 90 -3.32 -5.02 -1.33
N ALA A 91 -2.90 -3.99 -2.06
CA ALA A 91 -3.61 -2.71 -2.13
C ALA A 91 -5.00 -2.86 -2.77
N PHE A 92 -5.11 -3.66 -3.84
CA PHE A 92 -6.38 -3.93 -4.51
C PHE A 92 -7.40 -4.58 -3.58
N ILE A 93 -7.00 -5.61 -2.83
CA ILE A 93 -7.86 -6.28 -1.84
C ILE A 93 -8.29 -5.30 -0.74
N LEU A 94 -7.39 -4.43 -0.30
CA LEU A 94 -7.65 -3.47 0.77
C LEU A 94 -8.66 -2.38 0.32
N VAL A 95 -8.51 -1.87 -0.90
CA VAL A 95 -9.49 -0.96 -1.52
C VAL A 95 -10.83 -1.66 -1.72
N PHE A 96 -10.80 -2.91 -2.18
CA PHE A 96 -12.01 -3.70 -2.40
C PHE A 96 -12.80 -3.92 -1.10
N LEU A 97 -12.12 -4.28 -0.01
CA LEU A 97 -12.74 -4.39 1.33
C LEU A 97 -13.31 -3.04 1.80
N SER A 98 -12.58 -1.95 1.62
CA SER A 98 -13.06 -0.61 1.97
C SER A 98 -14.34 -0.25 1.21
N LEU A 99 -14.40 -0.59 -0.08
CA LEU A 99 -15.56 -0.36 -0.93
C LEU A 99 -16.77 -1.18 -0.46
N LEU A 100 -16.57 -2.46 -0.13
CA LEU A 100 -17.62 -3.32 0.42
C LEU A 100 -18.19 -2.78 1.72
N LEU A 101 -17.32 -2.34 2.65
CA LEU A 101 -17.73 -1.73 3.91
C LEU A 101 -18.50 -0.43 3.69
N ALA A 102 -18.04 0.42 2.76
CA ALA A 102 -18.70 1.68 2.44
C ALA A 102 -20.10 1.45 1.84
N ILE A 103 -20.24 0.47 0.94
CA ILE A 103 -21.55 0.10 0.38
C ILE A 103 -22.45 -0.48 1.47
N TRP A 104 -21.92 -1.37 2.32
CA TRP A 104 -22.68 -1.98 3.41
C TRP A 104 -23.18 -0.94 4.42
N ALA A 105 -22.33 0.02 4.80
CA ALA A 105 -22.70 1.13 5.69
C ALA A 105 -23.82 1.98 5.07
N ARG A 106 -23.69 2.37 3.80
CA ARG A 106 -24.72 3.13 3.08
C ARG A 106 -26.04 2.36 2.96
N TRP A 107 -25.98 1.05 2.73
CA TRP A 107 -27.18 0.20 2.70
C TRP A 107 -27.87 0.13 4.06
N ARG A 108 -27.09 0.05 5.14
CA ARG A 108 -27.59 0.07 6.52
C ARG A 108 -28.27 1.41 6.84
N GLU A 109 -27.65 2.53 6.51
CA GLU A 109 -28.21 3.87 6.71
C GLU A 109 -29.55 4.03 5.97
N LYS A 110 -29.62 3.64 4.69
CA LYS A 110 -30.87 3.69 3.92
C LYS A 110 -31.99 2.84 4.54
N LYS A 111 -31.67 1.66 5.05
CA LYS A 111 -32.65 0.80 5.74
C LYS A 111 -33.11 1.36 7.09
N LEU A 112 -32.27 2.13 7.78
CA LEU A 112 -32.60 2.76 9.05
C LEU A 112 -33.44 4.03 8.87
N VAL A 113 -33.16 4.82 7.82
CA VAL A 113 -33.93 6.04 7.49
C VAL A 113 -35.30 5.71 6.92
N GLY A 114 -35.44 4.66 6.11
CA GLY A 114 -36.75 4.23 5.57
C GLY A 114 -37.70 3.57 6.59
N LYS A 115 -37.31 3.49 7.86
CA LYS A 115 -38.11 2.89 8.95
C LYS A 115 -38.58 3.91 10.00
N ARG A 116 -38.23 5.19 9.82
CA ARG A 116 -38.78 6.34 10.55
C ARG A 116 -39.87 6.99 9.69
#